data_AF-A0A7K9HWM7-F1
#
_entry.id   AF-A0A7K9HWM7-F1
#
_cell.length_a   1.000
_cell.length_b   1.000
_cell.length_c   1.000
_cell.angle_alpha   90.00
_cell.angle_beta   90.00
_cell.angle_gamma   90.00
#
_symmetry.space_group_name_H-M   'P 1'
#
loop_
_entity.id
_entity.type
_entity.pdbx_description
1 polymer ?
#
loop_
_entity_poly.entity_id
_entity_poly.type
_entity_poly.pdbx_seq_one_letter_code
_entity_poly.pdbx_strand_id
1 'polypeptide(L)' 'RLCSFLGRALSPAALDAVVANASFSTMASNRMSNFSLSPLFILDLRRGDFLRKG' A
#
# COMPACT_ATOMS: atom_id res chain seq x y z
N ARG A 1 -6.10 1.62 16.90
CA ARG A 1 -6.32 3.09 16.82
C ARG A 1 -7.21 3.47 15.64
N LEU A 2 -6.84 3.18 14.39
CA LEU A 2 -7.70 3.46 13.21
C LEU A 2 -9.04 2.71 13.24
N CYS A 3 -9.04 1.40 13.53
CA CYS A 3 -10.26 0.60 13.66
C CYS A 3 -11.25 1.20 14.68
N SER A 4 -10.76 1.54 15.87
CA SER A 4 -11.55 2.19 16.93
C SER A 4 -12.05 3.58 16.52
N PHE A 5 -11.18 4.39 15.89
CA PHE A 5 -11.54 5.72 15.38
C PHE A 5 -12.66 5.65 14.33
N LEU A 6 -12.61 4.67 13.43
CA LEU A 6 -13.61 4.44 12.40
C LEU A 6 -14.86 3.70 12.91
N GLY A 7 -14.90 3.32 14.20
CA GLY A 7 -15.99 2.52 14.77
C GLY A 7 -16.12 1.11 14.16
N ARG A 8 -15.04 0.57 13.59
CA ARG A 8 -15.03 -0.75 12.92
C ARG A 8 -14.08 -1.70 13.63
N ALA A 9 -14.65 -2.63 14.40
CA ALA A 9 -13.88 -3.73 14.97
C ALA A 9 -13.53 -4.75 13.88
N LEU A 10 -12.29 -5.26 13.90
CA LEU A 10 -11.83 -6.33 13.02
C LEU A 10 -11.53 -7.57 13.86
N SER A 11 -11.73 -8.74 13.28
CA SER A 11 -11.21 -9.98 13.86
C SER A 11 -9.67 -9.95 13.83
N PRO A 12 -8.99 -10.74 14.70
CA PRO A 12 -7.53 -10.82 14.68
C PRO A 12 -6.98 -11.18 13.28
N ALA A 13 -7.57 -12.17 12.62
CA ALA A 13 -7.16 -12.57 11.27
C ALA A 13 -7.35 -11.44 10.22
N ALA A 14 -8.43 -10.66 10.32
CA ALA A 14 -8.64 -9.52 9.42
C ALA A 14 -7.63 -8.39 9.70
N LEU A 15 -7.27 -8.18 10.97
CA LEU A 15 -6.23 -7.22 11.35
C LEU A 15 -4.86 -7.65 10.81
N ASP A 16 -4.50 -8.92 10.94
CA ASP A 16 -3.24 -9.47 10.41
C ASP A 16 -3.18 -9.33 8.89
N ALA A 17 -4.29 -9.59 8.20
CA ALA A 17 -4.38 -9.39 6.76
C ALA A 17 -4.17 -7.91 6.37
N VAL A 18 -4.73 -6.96 7.12
CA VAL A 18 -4.51 -5.53 6.88
C VAL A 18 -3.03 -5.18 7.08
N VAL A 19 -2.40 -5.66 8.15
CA VAL A 19 -0.97 -5.40 8.41
C VAL A 19 -0.09 -5.96 7.30
N ALA A 20 -0.32 -7.22 6.88
CA ALA A 20 0.45 -7.86 5.82
C ALA A 20 0.29 -7.13 4.47
N ASN A 21 -0.93 -6.75 4.11
CA ASN A 21 -1.21 -6.08 2.82
C ASN A 21 -0.77 -4.61 2.80
N ALA A 22 -0.79 -3.93 3.95
CA ALA A 22 -0.33 -2.55 4.08
C ALA A 22 1.19 -2.43 4.34
N SER A 23 1.91 -3.56 4.42
CA SER A 23 3.36 -3.53 4.55
C SER A 23 4.02 -2.94 3.29
N PHE A 24 5.16 -2.27 3.47
CA PHE A 24 5.87 -1.63 2.37
C PHE A 24 6.21 -2.61 1.24
N SER A 25 6.71 -3.80 1.56
CA SER A 25 7.06 -4.84 0.58
C SER A 25 5.85 -5.30 -0.24
N THR A 26 4.70 -5.53 0.41
CA THR A 26 3.47 -5.91 -0.29
C THR A 26 2.94 -4.77 -1.15
N MET A 27 2.94 -3.54 -0.64
CA MET A 27 2.48 -2.38 -1.41
C MET A 27 3.40 -2.06 -2.60
N ALA A 28 4.72 -2.17 -2.43
CA ALA A 28 5.71 -1.93 -3.48
C ALA A 28 5.61 -2.94 -4.63
N SER A 29 5.19 -4.18 -4.36
CA SER A 29 4.96 -5.21 -5.37
C SER A 29 3.54 -5.19 -5.98
N ASN A 30 2.57 -4.54 -5.31
CA ASN A 30 1.20 -4.44 -5.82
C ASN A 30 1.06 -3.32 -6.86
N ARG A 31 0.78 -3.69 -8.11
CA ARG A 31 0.61 -2.73 -9.23
C ARG A 31 -0.47 -1.68 -9.01
N MET A 32 -1.52 -2.00 -8.23
CA MET A 32 -2.59 -1.06 -7.91
C MET A 32 -2.19 -0.04 -6.85
N SER A 33 -1.09 -0.27 -6.13
CA SER A 33 -0.63 0.55 -5.00
C SER A 33 0.70 1.25 -5.27
N ASN A 34 1.55 0.66 -6.13
CA ASN A 34 2.91 1.16 -6.41
C ASN A 34 2.99 2.17 -7.57
N PHE A 35 1.85 2.55 -8.14
CA PHE A 35 1.74 3.52 -9.25
C PHE A 35 2.40 3.10 -10.58
N SER A 36 2.78 1.83 -10.75
CA SER A 36 3.33 1.31 -12.01
C SER A 36 2.39 1.40 -13.21
N LEU A 37 1.08 1.56 -12.97
CA LEU A 37 0.07 1.76 -14.01
C LEU A 37 -0.12 3.24 -14.40
N SER A 38 0.61 4.17 -13.78
CA SER A 38 0.52 5.59 -14.10
C SER A 38 1.14 5.87 -15.47
N PRO A 39 0.53 6.73 -16.31
CA PRO A 39 1.16 7.20 -17.53
C PRO A 39 2.50 7.89 -17.28
N LEU A 40 3.49 7.67 -18.16
CA LEU A 40 4.85 8.22 -18.01
C LEU A 40 4.90 9.76 -17.96
N PHE A 41 3.93 10.45 -18.55
CA PHE A 41 3.86 11.91 -18.51
C PHE A 41 3.41 12.46 -17.13
N ILE A 42 2.81 11.61 -16.29
CA ILE A 42 2.44 11.93 -14.90
C ILE A 42 3.57 11.48 -13.96
N LEU A 43 4.08 10.26 -14.16
CA LEU A 43 5.09 9.66 -13.30
C LEU A 43 6.11 8.85 -14.11
N ASP A 44 7.35 9.37 -14.21
CA ASP A 44 8.44 8.69 -14.91
C ASP A 44 9.20 7.74 -13.96
N LEU A 45 8.67 6.54 -13.78
CA LEU A 45 9.25 5.52 -12.90
C LEU A 45 10.62 4.99 -13.36
N ARG A 46 11.07 5.33 -14.58
CA ARG A 46 12.44 5.00 -15.03
C ARG A 46 13.51 5.77 -14.27
N ARG A 47 13.12 6.88 -13.60
CA ARG A 47 14.01 7.69 -12.75
C ARG A 47 14.03 7.23 -11.30
N GLY A 48 13.15 6.29 -10.94
CA GLY A 48 13.05 5.73 -9.60
C GLY A 48 11.62 5.34 -9.26
N ASP A 49 11.50 4.40 -8.33
CA ASP A 49 10.21 3.89 -7.89
C ASP A 49 9.46 4.89 -7.02
N PHE A 50 8.12 4.89 -7.12
CA PHE A 50 7.25 5.70 -6.27
C PHE A 50 7.42 5.32 -4.79
N LEU A 51 7.41 4.02 -4.50
CA LEU A 51 7.67 3.46 -3.17
C LEU A 51 9.16 3.11 -3.07
N ARG A 52 10.00 4.13 -2.90
CA ARG A 52 11.47 4.00 -2.92
C ARG A 52 12.07 3.48 -1.60
N LYS A 53 11.57 3.96 -0.46
CA LYS A 53 11.95 3.54 0.91
C LYS A 53 10.76 3.74 1.84
N GLY A 54 10.52 2.79 2.73
CA GLY A 54 9.44 2.79 3.72
C GLY A 54 9.46 1.50 4.52
#